data_AF-F9WJ43-F1
#
_entry.id   AF-F9WJ43-F1
#
_cell.length_a   1.000
_cell.length_b   1.000
_cell.length_c   1.000
_cell.angle_alpha   90.00
_cell.angle_beta   90.00
_cell.angle_gamma   90.00
#
_symmetry.space_group_name_H-M   'P 1'
#
loop_
_entity.id
_entity.type
_entity.pdbx_description
1 polymer ?
#
loop_
_entity_poly.entity_id
_entity_poly.type
_entity_poly.pdbx_seq_one_letter_code
_entity_poly.pdbx_strand_id
1 'polypeptide(L)'
;MLGMLSLLLLLLAAKSNRAASNEPIDFSKMRNPLDMDEINEKLRKKVDDDDPVQKSLPDPTDPKFRLPLKCSACGAVIEHVVRLLRPIIEQQSLRAARSGGKVPSDALPKSYEVVDVFENLCGEIARFYGLEVEEEKQKLTLRFSKSFGIKRLQGSWIPSFLTSTCEDLLNSYEEEQLTAMVLGVAKAEADAGRGRVISMNPDQGIVDQVREMVCTNWKESSTGCDHKGLAIDPRTEEDDNSEMNDMDL
;
A
#
# COMPACT_ATOMS: atom_id res chain seq x y z
N MET A 1 48.88 -51.14 13.01
CA MET A 1 48.29 -50.10 13.89
C MET A 1 48.71 -48.75 13.33
N LEU A 2 47.80 -47.77 13.32
CA LEU A 2 47.83 -46.48 12.61
C LEU A 2 47.46 -46.57 11.12
N GLY A 3 46.39 -45.89 10.73
CA GLY A 3 46.17 -45.49 9.34
C GLY A 3 44.77 -45.62 8.73
N MET A 4 43.69 -45.77 9.50
CA MET A 4 42.32 -45.74 8.93
C MET A 4 41.31 -45.09 9.89
N LEU A 5 41.52 -43.81 10.19
CA LEU A 5 40.56 -43.02 10.99
C LEU A 5 40.50 -41.55 10.53
N SER A 6 40.75 -41.31 9.23
CA SER A 6 40.77 -39.96 8.64
C SER A 6 39.94 -39.91 7.35
N LEU A 7 38.76 -40.53 7.34
CA LEU A 7 37.84 -40.46 6.20
C LEU A 7 36.37 -40.20 6.57
N LEU A 8 36.07 -39.84 7.83
CA LEU A 8 34.71 -39.58 8.30
C LEU A 8 34.46 -38.15 8.80
N LEU A 9 35.41 -37.22 8.62
CA LEU A 9 35.34 -35.84 9.12
C LEU A 9 35.32 -34.75 8.02
N LEU A 10 35.11 -35.14 6.76
CA LEU A 10 35.07 -34.21 5.61
C LEU A 10 33.68 -34.06 4.96
N LEU A 11 32.60 -34.56 5.60
CA LEU A 11 31.22 -34.45 5.10
C LEU A 11 30.33 -33.48 5.91
N LEU A 12 30.92 -32.63 6.73
CA LEU A 12 30.20 -31.60 7.49
C LEU A 12 30.87 -30.24 7.32
N ALA A 13 30.47 -29.50 6.28
CA ALA A 13 30.33 -28.03 6.27
C ALA A 13 30.22 -27.48 4.85
N ALA A 14 29.27 -27.97 4.05
CA ALA A 14 28.69 -27.16 2.98
C ALA A 14 27.41 -26.48 3.50
N LYS A 15 27.49 -25.83 4.67
CA LYS A 15 26.55 -24.76 4.99
C LYS A 15 27.01 -23.57 4.17
N SER A 16 26.47 -23.48 2.96
CA SER A 16 26.47 -22.26 2.17
C SER A 16 25.71 -21.20 2.97
N ASN A 17 26.42 -20.52 3.87
CA ASN A 17 26.04 -19.19 4.32
C ASN A 17 26.13 -18.29 3.09
N ARG A 18 25.07 -18.29 2.27
CA ARG A 18 24.75 -17.12 1.46
C ARG A 18 24.35 -16.06 2.48
N ALA A 19 25.36 -15.34 2.95
CA ALA A 19 25.17 -14.03 3.53
C ALA A 19 24.39 -13.24 2.49
N ALA A 20 23.08 -13.10 2.71
CA ALA A 20 22.30 -12.09 2.05
C ALA A 20 23.06 -10.78 2.30
N SER A 21 23.68 -10.23 1.26
CA SER A 21 24.38 -8.95 1.35
C SER A 21 23.32 -7.90 1.68
N ASN A 22 23.15 -7.61 2.97
CA ASN A 22 22.50 -6.41 3.45
C ASN A 22 23.54 -5.30 3.37
N GLU A 23 23.97 -4.94 2.16
CA GLU A 23 24.68 -3.66 2.01
C GLU A 23 23.67 -2.56 2.33
N PRO A 24 23.93 -1.71 3.34
CA PRO A 24 23.07 -0.57 3.64
C PRO A 24 23.01 0.34 2.41
N ILE A 25 21.81 0.82 2.08
CA ILE A 25 21.58 1.67 0.92
C ILE A 25 22.39 2.95 1.09
N ASP A 26 23.37 3.15 0.21
CA ASP A 26 24.21 4.34 0.19
C ASP A 26 23.50 5.48 -0.55
N PHE A 27 22.75 6.29 0.21
CA PHE A 27 22.03 7.46 -0.30
C PHE A 27 22.97 8.52 -0.94
N SER A 28 24.27 8.51 -0.63
CA SER A 28 25.23 9.45 -1.22
C SER A 28 25.50 9.20 -2.71
N LYS A 29 25.14 8.00 -3.21
CA LYS A 29 25.28 7.60 -4.61
C LYS A 29 24.01 7.77 -5.44
N MET A 30 22.94 8.34 -4.89
CA MET A 30 21.72 8.62 -5.64
C MET A 30 21.85 9.91 -6.44
N ARG A 31 21.35 9.91 -7.68
CA ARG A 31 21.41 11.09 -8.55
C ARG A 31 20.50 12.20 -8.02
N ASN A 32 19.40 11.81 -7.38
CA ASN A 32 18.53 12.69 -6.63
C ASN A 32 17.98 11.93 -5.41
N PRO A 33 18.30 12.32 -4.17
CA PRO A 33 17.82 11.64 -2.96
C PRO A 33 16.31 11.82 -2.69
N LEU A 34 15.63 12.66 -3.48
CA LEU A 34 14.17 12.78 -3.50
C LEU A 34 13.52 12.03 -4.69
N ASP A 35 14.33 11.37 -5.52
CA ASP A 35 13.82 10.54 -6.60
C ASP A 35 13.41 9.17 -6.06
N MET A 36 12.12 9.12 -5.74
CA MET A 36 11.43 7.99 -5.15
C MET A 36 11.45 6.78 -6.09
N ASP A 37 11.60 7.01 -7.39
CA ASP A 37 11.71 5.96 -8.40
C ASP A 37 13.05 5.24 -8.27
N GLU A 38 14.14 6.01 -8.17
CA GLU A 38 15.50 5.48 -8.02
C GLU A 38 15.64 4.71 -6.69
N ILE A 39 15.02 5.22 -5.61
CA ILE A 39 15.00 4.56 -4.31
C ILE A 39 14.19 3.25 -4.38
N ASN A 40 13.01 3.28 -4.98
CA ASN A 40 12.16 2.10 -5.10
C ASN A 40 12.81 1.02 -5.97
N GLU A 41 13.48 1.39 -7.05
CA GLU A 41 14.20 0.46 -7.91
C GLU A 41 15.36 -0.22 -7.18
N LYS A 42 16.12 0.53 -6.36
CA LYS A 42 17.18 -0.04 -5.52
C LYS A 42 16.64 -0.90 -4.37
N LEU A 43 15.44 -0.61 -3.88
CA LEU A 43 14.75 -1.40 -2.85
C LEU A 43 14.08 -2.67 -3.39
N ARG A 44 13.93 -2.82 -4.71
CA ARG A 44 13.44 -4.05 -5.35
C ARG A 44 14.48 -5.16 -5.23
N LYS A 45 14.64 -5.73 -4.04
CA LYS A 45 15.36 -6.97 -3.87
C LYS A 45 14.50 -8.07 -4.52
N LYS A 46 15.03 -8.72 -5.55
CA LYS A 46 14.41 -9.94 -6.07
C LYS A 46 14.39 -10.94 -4.92
N VAL A 47 13.19 -11.34 -4.54
CA VAL A 47 12.97 -12.42 -3.58
C VAL A 47 13.19 -13.73 -4.32
N ASP A 48 13.94 -14.65 -3.73
CA ASP A 48 14.17 -15.96 -4.32
C ASP A 48 12.84 -16.75 -4.33
N ASP A 49 12.60 -17.57 -5.36
CA ASP A 49 11.35 -18.33 -5.49
C ASP A 49 11.08 -19.28 -4.29
N ASP A 50 12.15 -19.66 -3.58
CA ASP A 50 12.08 -20.50 -2.39
C ASP A 50 11.82 -19.75 -1.08
N ASP A 51 11.82 -18.41 -1.10
CA ASP A 51 11.61 -17.58 0.08
C ASP A 51 10.20 -17.83 0.67
N PRO A 52 10.08 -18.04 2.01
CA PRO A 52 8.78 -18.23 2.66
C PRO A 52 7.79 -17.10 2.39
N VAL A 53 8.27 -15.86 2.21
CA VAL A 53 7.44 -14.71 1.85
C VAL A 53 6.77 -14.94 0.49
N GLN A 54 7.51 -15.43 -0.50
CA GLN A 54 6.98 -15.70 -1.83
C GLN A 54 5.99 -16.87 -1.84
N LYS A 55 6.23 -17.90 -1.01
CA LYS A 55 5.30 -19.01 -0.80
C LYS A 55 4.00 -18.59 -0.10
N SER A 56 4.03 -17.47 0.63
CA SER A 56 2.86 -16.91 1.31
C SER A 56 1.99 -15.97 0.45
N LEU A 57 2.33 -15.82 -0.85
CA LEU A 57 1.56 -14.98 -1.78
C LEU A 57 0.09 -15.46 -1.86
N PRO A 58 -0.89 -14.58 -1.60
CA PRO A 58 -2.28 -14.92 -1.81
C PRO A 58 -2.56 -15.12 -3.31
N ASP A 59 -3.45 -16.06 -3.63
CA ASP A 59 -3.94 -16.25 -4.98
C ASP A 59 -5.07 -15.24 -5.27
N PRO A 60 -4.91 -14.29 -6.22
CA PRO A 60 -5.95 -13.30 -6.54
C PRO A 60 -7.14 -13.90 -7.30
N THR A 61 -7.07 -15.17 -7.70
CA THR A 61 -8.16 -15.90 -8.35
C THR A 61 -9.07 -16.61 -7.35
N ASP A 62 -8.56 -16.92 -6.15
CA ASP A 62 -9.35 -17.48 -5.06
C ASP A 62 -10.33 -16.41 -4.52
N PRO A 63 -11.66 -16.64 -4.53
CA PRO A 63 -12.64 -15.72 -3.97
C PRO A 63 -12.36 -15.31 -2.52
N LYS A 64 -11.76 -16.21 -1.70
CA LYS A 64 -11.39 -15.93 -0.30
C LYS A 64 -10.43 -14.73 -0.21
N PHE A 65 -9.50 -14.60 -1.15
CA PHE A 65 -8.51 -13.52 -1.16
C PHE A 65 -8.86 -12.40 -2.13
N ARG A 66 -9.54 -12.70 -3.24
CA ARG A 66 -9.81 -11.74 -4.32
C ARG A 66 -10.56 -10.51 -3.83
N LEU A 67 -11.61 -10.68 -3.03
CA LEU A 67 -12.44 -9.57 -2.55
C LEU A 67 -11.67 -8.69 -1.54
N PRO A 68 -11.02 -9.24 -0.50
CA PRO A 68 -10.12 -8.47 0.36
C PRO A 68 -8.99 -7.77 -0.40
N LEU A 69 -8.37 -8.43 -1.38
CA LEU A 69 -7.34 -7.80 -2.21
C LEU A 69 -7.89 -6.64 -3.03
N LYS A 70 -9.10 -6.75 -3.60
CA LYS A 70 -9.79 -5.63 -4.26
C LYS A 70 -10.07 -4.49 -3.27
N CYS A 71 -10.50 -4.81 -2.05
CA CYS A 71 -10.69 -3.81 -1.00
C CYS A 71 -9.39 -3.06 -0.67
N SER A 72 -8.28 -3.79 -0.48
CA SER A 72 -7.00 -3.15 -0.22
C SER A 72 -6.50 -2.36 -1.42
N ALA A 73 -6.71 -2.85 -2.65
CA ALA A 73 -6.31 -2.15 -3.86
C ALA A 73 -7.11 -0.87 -4.05
N CYS A 74 -8.42 -0.86 -3.77
CA CYS A 74 -9.24 0.35 -3.68
C CYS A 74 -8.63 1.35 -2.69
N GLY A 75 -8.27 0.91 -1.50
CA GLY A 75 -7.59 1.76 -0.51
C GLY A 75 -6.28 2.35 -1.00
N ALA A 76 -5.46 1.57 -1.71
CA ALA A 76 -4.22 2.04 -2.33
C ALA A 76 -4.49 3.09 -3.42
N VAL A 77 -5.54 2.90 -4.24
CA VAL A 77 -5.97 3.88 -5.23
C VAL A 77 -6.37 5.18 -4.56
N ILE A 78 -7.23 5.14 -3.54
CA ILE A 78 -7.67 6.33 -2.80
C ILE A 78 -6.49 7.07 -2.16
N GLU A 79 -5.59 6.34 -1.50
CA GLU A 79 -4.39 6.94 -0.91
C GLU A 79 -3.52 7.63 -1.97
N HIS A 80 -3.45 7.06 -3.17
CA HIS A 80 -2.67 7.62 -4.26
C HIS A 80 -3.35 8.84 -4.90
N VAL A 81 -4.68 8.81 -5.10
CA VAL A 81 -5.48 9.95 -5.57
C VAL A 81 -5.34 11.13 -4.61
N VAL A 82 -5.51 10.90 -3.30
CA VAL A 82 -5.35 11.96 -2.28
C VAL A 82 -3.96 12.59 -2.34
N ARG A 83 -2.91 11.77 -2.51
CA ARG A 83 -1.55 12.28 -2.68
C ARG A 83 -1.42 13.16 -3.93
N LEU A 84 -1.96 12.73 -5.07
CA LEU A 84 -1.87 13.49 -6.32
C LEU A 84 -2.68 14.79 -6.25
N LEU A 85 -3.80 14.80 -5.54
CA LEU A 85 -4.61 15.99 -5.29
C LEU A 85 -4.05 16.90 -4.19
N ARG A 86 -3.00 16.50 -3.46
CA ARG A 86 -2.41 17.28 -2.37
C ARG A 86 -2.05 18.72 -2.77
N PRO A 87 -1.40 18.99 -3.91
CA PRO A 87 -1.11 20.37 -4.32
C PRO A 87 -2.37 21.23 -4.45
N ILE A 88 -3.48 20.64 -4.92
CA ILE A 88 -4.77 21.32 -5.03
C ILE A 88 -5.37 21.57 -3.64
N ILE A 89 -5.34 20.56 -2.76
CA ILE A 89 -5.82 20.65 -1.36
C ILE A 89 -5.06 21.77 -0.61
N GLU A 90 -3.73 21.79 -0.72
CA GLU A 90 -2.88 22.80 -0.09
C GLU A 90 -3.19 24.21 -0.64
N GLN A 91 -3.34 24.33 -1.95
CA GLN A 91 -3.67 25.61 -2.57
C GLN A 91 -5.05 26.13 -2.13
N GLN A 92 -6.05 25.25 -1.99
CA GLN A 92 -7.36 25.61 -1.45
C GLN A 92 -7.28 26.05 0.01
N SER A 93 -6.51 25.35 0.84
CA SER A 93 -6.27 25.71 2.24
C SER A 93 -5.62 27.09 2.36
N LEU A 94 -4.61 27.39 1.54
CA LEU A 94 -3.97 28.71 1.49
C LEU A 94 -4.92 29.82 1.07
N ARG A 95 -5.81 29.56 0.09
CA ARG A 95 -6.83 30.52 -0.35
C ARG A 95 -7.87 30.76 0.75
N ALA A 96 -8.34 29.70 1.41
CA ALA A 96 -9.28 29.80 2.54
C ALA A 96 -8.70 30.61 3.69
N ALA A 97 -7.43 30.41 4.03
CA ALA A 97 -6.73 31.17 5.06
C ALA A 97 -6.70 32.69 4.74
N ARG A 98 -6.52 33.06 3.47
CA ARG A 98 -6.55 34.47 3.01
C ARG A 98 -7.96 35.06 3.02
N SER A 99 -8.98 34.24 2.79
CA SER A 99 -10.38 34.64 2.70
C SER A 99 -11.16 34.52 4.02
N GLY A 100 -10.46 34.51 5.16
CA GLY A 100 -11.10 34.47 6.48
C GLY A 100 -11.77 33.13 6.82
N GLY A 101 -11.22 32.02 6.32
CA GLY A 101 -11.69 30.66 6.59
C GLY A 101 -12.78 30.15 5.65
N LYS A 102 -13.14 30.90 4.61
CA LYS A 102 -14.10 30.45 3.59
C LYS A 102 -13.38 30.11 2.30
N VAL A 103 -13.59 28.90 1.78
CA VAL A 103 -13.14 28.50 0.44
C VAL A 103 -14.06 29.18 -0.60
N PRO A 104 -13.54 30.07 -1.46
CA PRO A 104 -14.32 30.69 -2.53
C PRO A 104 -14.86 29.64 -3.52
N SER A 105 -16.02 29.86 -4.13
CA SER A 105 -16.59 28.89 -5.11
C SER A 105 -15.76 28.76 -6.39
N ASP A 106 -14.99 29.80 -6.74
CA ASP A 106 -14.00 29.82 -7.81
C ASP A 106 -12.66 29.16 -7.40
N ALA A 107 -12.55 28.65 -6.17
CA ALA A 107 -11.40 27.88 -5.72
C ALA A 107 -11.50 26.38 -6.01
N LEU A 108 -12.55 25.93 -6.69
CA LEU A 108 -12.60 24.57 -7.27
C LEU A 108 -11.46 24.41 -8.30
N PRO A 109 -10.80 23.25 -8.34
CA PRO A 109 -9.80 22.99 -9.37
C PRO A 109 -10.44 23.05 -10.74
N LYS A 110 -9.65 23.49 -11.71
CA LYS A 110 -10.09 23.48 -13.10
C LYS A 110 -10.02 22.05 -13.63
N SER A 111 -10.88 21.72 -14.59
CA SER A 111 -10.95 20.36 -15.15
C SER A 111 -9.60 19.84 -15.65
N TYR A 112 -8.78 20.68 -16.29
CA TYR A 112 -7.46 20.26 -16.76
C TYR A 112 -6.49 19.90 -15.62
N GLU A 113 -6.60 20.53 -14.44
CA GLU A 113 -5.76 20.21 -13.28
C GLU A 113 -6.12 18.84 -12.70
N VAL A 114 -7.34 18.38 -12.94
CA VAL A 114 -7.85 17.08 -12.52
C VAL A 114 -7.45 16.00 -13.54
N VAL A 115 -7.61 16.24 -14.84
CA VAL A 115 -7.25 15.26 -15.89
C VAL A 115 -5.79 14.84 -15.77
N ASP A 116 -4.87 15.79 -15.62
CA ASP A 116 -3.43 15.51 -15.46
C ASP A 116 -3.12 14.58 -14.27
N VAL A 117 -3.95 14.63 -13.22
CA VAL A 117 -3.82 13.77 -12.03
C VAL A 117 -4.20 12.32 -12.34
N PHE A 118 -5.23 12.08 -13.15
CA PHE A 118 -5.74 10.73 -13.37
C PHE A 118 -5.07 9.99 -14.53
N GLU A 119 -4.49 10.70 -15.51
CA GLU A 119 -3.83 10.10 -16.69
C GLU A 119 -2.79 9.02 -16.33
N ASN A 120 -2.03 9.23 -15.26
CA ASN A 120 -0.96 8.31 -14.84
C ASN A 120 -1.30 7.48 -13.60
N LEU A 121 -2.51 7.66 -13.03
CA LEU A 121 -2.88 7.09 -11.74
C LEU A 121 -2.67 5.59 -11.67
N CYS A 122 -3.28 4.84 -12.59
CA CYS A 122 -3.26 3.38 -12.56
C CYS A 122 -1.85 2.82 -12.84
N GLY A 123 -1.09 3.48 -13.72
CA GLY A 123 0.31 3.13 -13.98
C GLY A 123 1.22 3.36 -12.77
N GLU A 124 1.06 4.49 -12.08
CA GLU A 124 1.80 4.79 -10.85
C GLU A 124 1.48 3.81 -9.73
N ILE A 125 0.21 3.42 -9.55
CA ILE A 125 -0.16 2.45 -8.51
C ILE A 125 0.51 1.09 -8.78
N ALA A 126 0.44 0.59 -10.01
CA ALA A 126 1.05 -0.67 -10.40
C ALA A 126 2.58 -0.67 -10.21
N ARG A 127 3.22 0.48 -10.42
CA ARG A 127 4.66 0.66 -10.25
C ARG A 127 5.05 0.78 -8.77
N PHE A 128 4.27 1.53 -8.00
CA PHE A 128 4.67 1.99 -6.67
C PHE A 128 4.02 1.28 -5.52
N TYR A 129 3.10 0.35 -5.71
CA TYR A 129 2.53 -0.42 -4.60
C TYR A 129 2.96 -1.88 -4.65
N GLY A 130 3.00 -2.50 -3.48
CA GLY A 130 3.25 -3.94 -3.31
C GLY A 130 2.55 -4.41 -2.04
N LEU A 131 2.41 -5.71 -1.86
CA LEU A 131 1.85 -6.27 -0.63
C LEU A 131 2.86 -6.10 0.51
N GLU A 132 2.40 -5.62 1.66
CA GLU A 132 3.24 -5.48 2.85
C GLU A 132 3.67 -6.86 3.35
N VAL A 133 4.91 -6.94 3.82
CA VAL A 133 5.46 -8.12 4.48
C VAL A 133 5.46 -7.83 5.98
N GLU A 134 4.77 -8.66 6.74
CA GLU A 134 4.85 -8.68 8.19
C GLU A 134 6.23 -9.24 8.59
N GLU A 135 7.12 -8.37 9.09
CA GLU A 135 8.51 -8.74 9.34
C GLU A 135 8.66 -9.83 10.39
N GLU A 136 7.84 -9.81 11.44
CA GLU A 136 7.93 -10.78 12.53
C GLU A 136 7.56 -12.20 12.06
N LYS A 137 6.54 -12.32 11.22
CA LYS A 137 6.04 -13.61 10.72
C LYS A 137 6.58 -14.01 9.35
N GLN A 138 7.34 -13.13 8.70
CA GLN A 138 7.78 -13.27 7.30
C GLN A 138 6.62 -13.68 6.37
N LYS A 139 5.43 -13.11 6.59
CA LYS A 139 4.20 -13.42 5.85
C LYS A 139 3.70 -12.18 5.13
N LEU A 140 3.16 -12.37 3.93
CA LEU A 140 2.50 -11.28 3.21
C LEU A 140 1.14 -10.98 3.82
N THR A 141 0.89 -9.70 4.09
CA THR A 141 -0.45 -9.20 4.43
C THR A 141 -1.28 -9.05 3.15
N LEU A 142 -2.56 -8.75 3.29
CA LEU A 142 -3.41 -8.36 2.15
C LEU A 142 -3.38 -6.85 1.88
N ARG A 143 -2.53 -6.09 2.58
CA ARG A 143 -2.45 -4.64 2.48
C ARG A 143 -1.45 -4.24 1.42
N PHE A 144 -1.89 -3.42 0.47
CA PHE A 144 -1.01 -2.74 -0.48
C PHE A 144 -0.43 -1.46 0.11
N SER A 145 0.85 -1.22 -0.12
CA SER A 145 1.56 -0.06 0.42
C SER A 145 2.69 0.42 -0.49
N LYS A 146 2.94 1.73 -0.41
CA LYS A 146 4.07 2.42 -1.05
C LYS A 146 5.08 2.99 -0.05
N SER A 147 4.87 2.78 1.25
CA SER A 147 5.69 3.36 2.32
C SER A 147 7.09 2.76 2.36
N PHE A 148 8.15 3.59 2.40
CA PHE A 148 9.54 3.10 2.43
C PHE A 148 9.91 2.34 3.69
N GLY A 149 9.24 2.63 4.81
CA GLY A 149 9.47 1.94 6.08
C GLY A 149 8.85 0.55 6.14
N ILE A 150 8.13 0.11 5.10
CA ILE A 150 7.41 -1.15 5.10
C ILE A 150 7.98 -2.06 4.01
N LYS A 151 8.53 -3.21 4.41
CA LYS A 151 8.97 -4.26 3.50
C LYS A 151 7.78 -4.72 2.66
N ARG A 152 8.00 -4.92 1.35
CA ARG A 152 6.92 -5.20 0.41
C ARG A 152 7.34 -6.12 -0.73
N LEU A 153 6.39 -6.85 -1.29
CA LEU A 153 6.58 -7.71 -2.45
C LEU A 153 5.75 -7.23 -3.64
N GLN A 154 6.38 -7.16 -4.81
CA GLN A 154 5.76 -6.87 -6.10
C GLN A 154 5.79 -8.13 -6.99
N GLY A 155 5.10 -9.19 -6.53
CA GLY A 155 4.91 -10.43 -7.27
C GLY A 155 4.35 -10.19 -8.69
N SER A 156 4.47 -11.18 -9.57
CA SER A 156 4.20 -11.03 -11.01
C SER A 156 2.77 -10.58 -11.35
N TRP A 157 1.78 -10.98 -10.57
CA TRP A 157 0.37 -10.63 -10.81
C TRP A 157 -0.03 -9.27 -10.19
N ILE A 158 0.73 -8.76 -9.21
CA ILE A 158 0.35 -7.59 -8.40
C ILE A 158 0.16 -6.33 -9.27
N PRO A 159 1.11 -5.94 -10.14
CA PRO A 159 0.96 -4.74 -10.96
C PRO A 159 -0.28 -4.78 -11.85
N SER A 160 -0.54 -5.92 -12.50
CA SER A 160 -1.71 -6.11 -13.36
C SER A 160 -3.01 -6.05 -12.57
N PHE A 161 -3.05 -6.68 -11.40
CA PHE A 161 -4.23 -6.66 -10.51
C PHE A 161 -4.55 -5.26 -10.00
N LEU A 162 -3.51 -4.48 -9.63
CA LEU A 162 -3.67 -3.10 -9.20
C LEU A 162 -4.15 -2.20 -10.35
N THR A 163 -3.57 -2.36 -11.54
CA THR A 163 -3.97 -1.61 -12.74
C THR A 163 -5.45 -1.87 -13.05
N SER A 164 -5.85 -3.14 -13.18
CA SER A 164 -7.24 -3.48 -13.50
C SER A 164 -8.22 -3.01 -12.42
N THR A 165 -7.82 -3.10 -11.14
CA THR A 165 -8.66 -2.63 -10.03
C THR A 165 -8.83 -1.11 -10.06
N CYS A 166 -7.76 -0.37 -10.40
CA CYS A 166 -7.82 1.08 -10.57
C CYS A 166 -8.76 1.46 -11.72
N GLU A 167 -8.62 0.82 -12.88
CA GLU A 167 -9.49 1.05 -14.04
C GLU A 167 -10.97 0.73 -13.73
N ASP A 168 -11.24 -0.41 -13.10
CA ASP A 168 -12.61 -0.78 -12.67
C ASP A 168 -13.21 0.27 -11.71
N LEU A 169 -12.40 0.80 -10.79
CA LEU A 169 -12.82 1.84 -9.84
C LEU A 169 -13.14 3.16 -10.55
N LEU A 170 -12.27 3.60 -11.47
CA LEU A 170 -12.49 4.83 -12.26
C LEU A 170 -13.73 4.71 -13.14
N ASN A 171 -13.99 3.52 -13.71
CA ASN A 171 -15.22 3.24 -14.45
C ASN A 171 -16.47 3.31 -13.57
N SER A 172 -16.35 3.09 -12.26
CA SER A 172 -17.48 3.06 -11.32
C SER A 172 -17.76 4.43 -10.69
N TYR A 173 -16.73 5.24 -10.45
CA TYR A 173 -16.85 6.49 -9.68
C TYR A 173 -16.49 7.76 -10.46
N GLU A 174 -16.11 7.67 -11.75
CA GLU A 174 -15.62 8.77 -12.58
C GLU A 174 -14.50 9.62 -11.91
N GLU A 175 -13.65 10.29 -12.71
CA GLU A 175 -12.55 11.09 -12.15
C GLU A 175 -13.10 12.31 -11.37
N GLU A 176 -14.16 12.94 -11.88
CA GLU A 176 -14.79 14.11 -11.30
C GLU A 176 -15.46 13.81 -9.95
N GLN A 177 -16.15 12.67 -9.85
CA GLN A 177 -16.84 12.29 -8.61
C GLN A 177 -15.84 11.87 -7.52
N LEU A 178 -14.77 11.13 -7.85
CA LEU A 178 -13.68 10.86 -6.88
C LEU A 178 -13.02 12.15 -6.42
N THR A 179 -12.75 13.09 -7.33
CA THR A 179 -12.17 14.39 -7.00
C THR A 179 -13.07 15.18 -6.06
N ALA A 180 -14.37 15.23 -6.34
CA ALA A 180 -15.35 15.92 -5.50
C ALA A 180 -15.42 15.32 -4.09
N MET A 181 -15.37 13.99 -3.96
CA MET A 181 -15.34 13.32 -2.65
C MET A 181 -14.08 13.69 -1.86
N VAL A 182 -12.90 13.60 -2.48
CA VAL A 182 -11.62 13.91 -1.81
C VAL A 182 -11.58 15.37 -1.35
N LEU A 183 -11.93 16.32 -2.23
CA LEU A 183 -11.90 17.74 -1.89
C LEU A 183 -13.00 18.11 -0.88
N GLY A 184 -14.16 17.45 -0.93
CA GLY A 184 -15.22 17.61 0.05
C GLY A 184 -14.76 17.22 1.45
N VAL A 185 -14.11 16.06 1.58
CA VAL A 185 -13.52 15.59 2.85
C VAL A 185 -12.39 16.50 3.30
N ALA A 186 -11.48 16.87 2.40
CA ALA A 186 -10.36 17.76 2.72
C ALA A 186 -10.86 19.11 3.28
N LYS A 187 -11.93 19.65 2.69
CA LYS A 187 -12.60 20.86 3.19
C LYS A 187 -13.22 20.64 4.57
N ALA A 188 -13.94 19.54 4.78
CA ALA A 188 -14.55 19.24 6.08
C ALA A 188 -13.50 19.08 7.20
N GLU A 189 -12.37 18.43 6.90
CA GLU A 189 -11.23 18.30 7.81
C GLU A 189 -10.57 19.65 8.13
N ALA A 190 -10.46 20.54 7.14
CA ALA A 190 -9.96 21.89 7.32
C ALA A 190 -10.91 22.74 8.19
N ASP A 191 -12.21 22.67 7.92
CA ASP A 191 -13.26 23.37 8.68
C ASP A 191 -13.33 22.89 10.14
N ALA A 192 -13.06 21.60 10.39
CA ALA A 192 -12.93 21.01 11.72
C ALA A 192 -11.62 21.41 12.45
N GLY A 193 -10.72 22.15 11.81
CA GLY A 193 -9.45 22.58 12.38
C GLY A 193 -8.40 21.46 12.50
N ARG A 194 -8.67 20.28 11.95
CA ARG A 194 -7.77 19.11 12.02
C ARG A 194 -6.57 19.21 11.08
N GLY A 195 -6.68 20.01 10.02
CA GLY A 195 -5.58 20.28 9.05
C GLY A 195 -4.43 21.16 9.56
N ARG A 196 -4.43 21.64 10.82
CA ARG A 196 -3.33 22.45 11.39
C ARG A 196 -2.30 21.63 12.19
N VAL A 197 -2.55 20.34 12.38
CA VAL A 197 -1.63 19.47 13.12
C VAL A 197 -0.48 19.11 12.19
N ILE A 198 0.76 19.40 12.60
CA ILE A 198 1.99 18.90 11.98
C ILE A 198 2.02 17.38 12.21
N SER A 199 1.19 16.65 11.48
CA SER A 199 1.15 15.19 11.46
C SER A 199 2.22 14.71 10.49
N MET A 200 2.90 13.62 10.83
CA MET A 200 3.78 12.91 9.89
C MET A 200 3.01 12.40 8.66
N ASN A 201 1.67 12.30 8.76
CA ASN A 201 0.81 11.91 7.66
C ASN A 201 -0.43 12.84 7.64
N PRO A 202 -0.34 14.04 7.04
CA PRO A 202 -1.39 15.06 7.12
C PRO A 202 -2.70 14.62 6.44
N ASP A 203 -2.63 13.68 5.51
CA ASP A 203 -3.77 13.28 4.69
C ASP A 203 -4.49 12.03 5.21
N GLN A 204 -4.02 11.41 6.31
CA GLN A 204 -4.57 10.12 6.75
C GLN A 204 -6.07 10.22 7.03
N GLY A 205 -6.54 11.29 7.66
CA GLY A 205 -7.97 11.51 7.91
C GLY A 205 -8.80 11.65 6.62
N ILE A 206 -8.21 12.24 5.56
CA ILE A 206 -8.86 12.34 4.24
C ILE A 206 -8.93 10.95 3.61
N VAL A 207 -7.82 10.22 3.61
CA VAL A 207 -7.74 8.85 3.06
C VAL A 207 -8.74 7.93 3.75
N ASP A 208 -8.79 7.92 5.08
CA ASP A 208 -9.66 7.03 5.85
C ASP A 208 -11.14 7.27 5.53
N GLN A 209 -11.58 8.54 5.51
CA GLN A 209 -12.98 8.88 5.21
C GLN A 209 -13.35 8.59 3.76
N VAL A 210 -12.48 8.92 2.80
CA VAL A 210 -12.76 8.63 1.38
C VAL A 210 -12.76 7.12 1.14
N ARG A 211 -11.86 6.39 1.80
CA ARG A 211 -11.79 4.93 1.73
C ARG A 211 -13.06 4.28 2.29
N GLU A 212 -13.54 4.76 3.43
CA GLU A 212 -14.82 4.32 4.00
C GLU A 212 -15.96 4.57 3.01
N MET A 213 -16.09 5.78 2.46
CA MET A 213 -17.16 6.12 1.51
C MET A 213 -17.11 5.34 0.19
N VAL A 214 -15.92 5.10 -0.35
CA VAL A 214 -15.74 4.48 -1.67
C VAL A 214 -15.66 2.96 -1.55
N CYS A 215 -14.68 2.44 -0.80
CA CYS A 215 -14.35 1.02 -0.83
C CYS A 215 -15.41 0.12 -0.17
N THR A 216 -16.19 0.64 0.78
CA THR A 216 -17.31 -0.10 1.39
C THR A 216 -18.57 -0.12 0.52
N ASN A 217 -18.71 0.83 -0.41
CA ASN A 217 -19.87 0.94 -1.30
C ASN A 217 -19.58 0.41 -2.71
N TRP A 218 -18.31 0.23 -3.07
CA TRP A 218 -17.92 -0.33 -4.36
C TRP A 218 -18.26 -1.81 -4.44
N LYS A 219 -19.18 -2.17 -5.34
CA LYS A 219 -19.78 -3.52 -5.43
C LYS A 219 -18.74 -4.63 -5.60
N GLU A 220 -17.65 -4.34 -6.28
CA GLU A 220 -16.57 -5.28 -6.61
C GLU A 220 -15.61 -5.53 -5.43
N SER A 221 -15.65 -4.72 -4.37
CA SER A 221 -14.78 -4.86 -3.19
C SER A 221 -15.49 -4.90 -1.84
N SER A 222 -16.73 -4.40 -1.74
CA SER A 222 -17.40 -4.10 -0.47
C SER A 222 -17.48 -5.27 0.49
N THR A 223 -17.74 -6.48 -0.02
CA THR A 223 -17.81 -7.71 0.78
C THR A 223 -16.46 -8.20 1.29
N GLY A 224 -15.35 -7.69 0.75
CA GLY A 224 -13.99 -7.92 1.25
C GLY A 224 -13.48 -6.82 2.18
N CYS A 225 -14.29 -5.80 2.45
CA CYS A 225 -13.95 -4.68 3.31
C CYS A 225 -14.64 -4.77 4.68
N ASP A 226 -13.97 -4.30 5.72
CA ASP A 226 -14.61 -3.93 6.97
C ASP A 226 -15.36 -2.59 6.85
N HIS A 227 -15.99 -2.14 7.93
CA HIS A 227 -16.74 -0.87 7.97
C HIS A 227 -15.88 0.38 7.74
N LYS A 228 -14.54 0.28 7.78
CA LYS A 228 -13.61 1.37 7.50
C LYS A 228 -13.00 1.28 6.10
N GLY A 229 -13.42 0.30 5.30
CA GLY A 229 -12.84 0.02 3.99
C GLY A 229 -11.48 -0.68 4.07
N LEU A 230 -11.11 -1.27 5.20
CA LEU A 230 -9.89 -2.07 5.34
C LEU A 230 -10.15 -3.51 4.89
N ALA A 231 -9.15 -4.15 4.28
CA ALA A 231 -9.29 -5.52 3.81
C ALA A 231 -9.41 -6.50 4.98
N ILE A 232 -10.40 -7.39 4.92
CA ILE A 232 -10.58 -8.46 5.89
C ILE A 232 -9.64 -9.61 5.52
N ASP A 233 -8.66 -9.92 6.36
CA ASP A 233 -7.76 -11.06 6.12
C ASP A 233 -8.40 -12.35 6.63
N PRO A 234 -8.81 -13.28 5.75
CA PRO A 234 -9.53 -14.48 6.16
C PRO A 234 -8.60 -15.55 6.76
N ARG A 235 -7.32 -15.22 6.99
CA ARG A 235 -6.33 -16.08 7.67
C ARG A 235 -6.26 -15.81 9.16
N THR A 236 -6.78 -14.68 9.66
CA THR A 236 -6.68 -14.32 11.08
C THR A 236 -7.65 -15.09 11.97
N GLU A 237 -8.74 -15.63 11.43
CA GLU A 237 -9.70 -16.43 12.21
C GLU A 237 -9.17 -17.84 12.58
N GLU A 238 -8.12 -18.30 11.90
CA GLU A 238 -7.51 -19.63 12.13
C GLU A 238 -6.45 -19.59 13.25
N ASP A 239 -5.78 -18.45 13.45
CA ASP A 239 -4.70 -18.32 14.44
C ASP A 239 -5.24 -18.24 15.89
N ASP A 240 -6.38 -17.58 16.12
CA ASP A 240 -6.95 -17.37 17.47
C ASP A 240 -7.56 -18.65 18.11
N ASN A 241 -7.85 -19.68 17.32
CA ASN A 241 -8.44 -20.93 17.83
C ASN A 241 -7.40 -21.99 18.23
N SER A 242 -6.10 -21.70 18.08
CA SER A 242 -5.03 -22.64 18.34
C SER A 242 -4.41 -22.57 19.75
N GLU A 243 -4.69 -21.52 20.54
CA GLU A 243 -4.12 -21.34 21.89
C GLU A 243 -4.99 -21.93 23.04
N MET A 244 -6.17 -22.49 22.75
CA MET A 244 -7.13 -22.90 23.80
C MET A 244 -7.19 -24.40 24.11
N ASN A 245 -6.30 -25.23 23.56
CA ASN A 245 -6.37 -26.70 23.74
C ASN A 245 -5.20 -27.36 24.51
N ASP A 246 -4.21 -26.62 25.02
CA ASP A 246 -3.03 -27.20 25.69
C ASP A 246 -2.98 -26.99 27.21
N MET A 247 -4.13 -26.83 27.88
CA MET A 247 -4.16 -26.62 29.34
C MET A 247 -5.05 -27.60 30.11
N ASP A 248 -5.15 -28.85 29.67
CA ASP A 248 -5.63 -29.95 30.50
C ASP A 248 -4.99 -31.29 30.07
N LEU A 249 -3.88 -31.65 30.73
CA LEU A 249 -3.42 -33.04 30.92
C LEU A 249 -2.38 -33.13 32.06
#